data_AF-A0A645GTL2-F1
#
_entry.id   AF-A0A645GTL2-F1
#
_cell.length_a   1.000
_cell.length_b   1.000
_cell.length_c   1.000
_cell.angle_alpha   90.00
_cell.angle_beta   90.00
_cell.angle_gamma   90.00
#
_symmetry.space_group_name_H-M   'P 1'
#
loop_
_entity.id
_entity.type
_entity.pdbx_description
1 polymer ?
#
loop_
_entity_poly.entity_id
_entity_poly.type
_entity_poly.pdbx_seq_one_letter_code
_entity_poly.pdbx_strand_id
1 'polypeptide(L)' 'MELVVRVRDKQDERNVYVRLTEAGVKMKDKAVEIPAKLFCSTGLSAEEAILLKDKLKEMLNTLENI' A
#
# COMPACT_ATOMS: atom_id res chain seq x y z
N MET A 1 13.42 -1.37 -15.38
CA MET A 1 13.09 0.04 -15.10
C MET A 1 12.99 0.15 -13.58
N GLU A 2 13.96 0.77 -12.91
CA GLU A 2 14.00 0.81 -11.44
C GLU A 2 12.94 1.78 -10.90
N LEU A 3 11.98 1.27 -10.13
CA LEU A 3 10.87 2.03 -9.54
C LEU A 3 11.25 2.69 -8.22
N VAL A 4 12.31 2.18 -7.61
CA VAL A 4 12.83 2.63 -6.33
C VAL A 4 14.34 2.77 -6.41
N VAL A 5 14.89 3.65 -5.60
CA VAL A 5 16.32 3.76 -5.33
C VAL A 5 16.55 3.62 -3.82
N ARG A 6 17.69 3.04 -3.47
CA ARG A 6 18.16 2.92 -2.08
C ARG A 6 19.23 3.96 -1.84
N VAL A 7 19.06 4.76 -0.78
CA VAL A 7 20.00 5.84 -0.43
C VAL A 7 20.44 5.63 1.02
N ARG A 8 21.74 5.53 1.26
CA ARG A 8 22.29 5.52 2.62
C ARG A 8 22.12 6.90 3.24
N ASP A 9 21.74 6.91 4.51
CA ASP A 9 21.69 8.14 5.28
C ASP A 9 23.10 8.73 5.43
N LYS A 10 23.19 10.06 5.35
CA LYS A 10 24.46 10.78 5.53
C LYS A 10 24.81 10.98 7.01
N GLN A 11 23.84 10.88 7.91
CA GLN A 11 24.06 11.01 9.35
C GLN A 11 24.45 9.67 9.99
N ASP A 12 23.85 8.56 9.53
CA ASP A 12 24.21 7.20 9.96
C ASP A 12 24.12 6.21 8.79
N GLU A 13 25.27 5.80 8.22
CA GLU A 13 25.33 4.95 7.02
C GLU A 13 24.73 3.55 7.19
N ARG A 14 24.41 3.13 8.43
CA ARG A 14 23.68 1.89 8.71
C ARG A 14 22.21 2.00 8.30
N ASN A 15 21.69 3.22 8.23
CA ASN A 15 20.34 3.49 7.75
C ASN A 15 20.31 3.53 6.21
N VAL A 16 19.35 2.82 5.62
CA VAL A 16 19.08 2.84 4.19
C VAL A 16 17.63 3.23 3.96
N TYR A 17 17.41 4.35 3.28
CA TYR A 17 16.09 4.81 2.89
C TYR A 17 15.74 4.31 1.49
N VAL A 18 14.50 3.87 1.32
CA VAL A 18 13.93 3.57 0.01
C VAL A 18 13.16 4.80 -0.48
N ARG A 19 13.46 5.27 -1.69
CA ARG A 19 12.76 6.38 -2.33
C ARG A 19 12.19 5.94 -3.67
N LEU A 20 11.02 6.46 -4.02
CA LEU A 20 10.47 6.27 -5.36
C LEU A 20 11.30 7.04 -6.39
N THR A 21 11.51 6.43 -7.55
CA THR A 21 11.97 7.15 -8.75
C THR A 21 10.80 7.88 -9.38
N GLU A 22 11.06 8.80 -10.32
CA GLU A 22 9.99 9.40 -11.13
C GLU A 22 9.14 8.35 -11.85
N ALA A 23 9.77 7.28 -12.33
CA ALA A 23 9.07 6.14 -12.93
C ALA A 23 8.20 5.40 -11.91
N GLY A 24 8.67 5.25 -10.67
CA GLY A 24 7.89 4.70 -9.55
C GLY A 24 6.68 5.55 -9.19
N VAL A 25 6.82 6.89 -9.20
CA VAL A 25 5.69 7.80 -8.97
C VAL A 25 4.65 7.67 -10.10
N LYS A 26 5.08 7.72 -11.37
CA LYS A 26 4.19 7.60 -12.55
C LYS A 26 3.51 6.23 -12.65
N MET A 27 4.04 5.19 -12.01
CA MET A 27 3.38 3.89 -11.95
C MET A 27 2.03 3.95 -11.24
N LYS A 28 1.85 4.87 -10.28
CA LYS A 28 0.59 5.06 -9.57
C LYS A 28 -0.57 5.32 -10.54
N ASP A 29 -0.35 6.10 -11.58
CA ASP A 29 -1.38 6.45 -12.57
C ASP A 29 -1.89 5.23 -13.33
N LYS A 30 -1.01 4.25 -13.57
CA LYS A 30 -1.39 2.97 -14.20
C LYS A 30 -2.10 2.03 -13.22
N ALA A 31 -1.78 2.15 -11.92
CA ALA A 31 -2.32 1.27 -10.88
C ALA A 31 -3.68 1.75 -10.32
N VAL A 32 -4.09 2.99 -10.58
CA VAL A 32 -5.28 3.61 -9.98
C VAL A 32 -6.58 2.84 -10.25
N GLU A 33 -6.67 2.15 -11.39
CA GLU A 33 -7.85 1.38 -11.78
C GLU A 33 -7.94 0.00 -11.11
N ILE A 34 -6.84 -0.51 -10.55
CA ILE A 34 -6.75 -1.87 -10.01
C ILE A 34 -7.71 -2.08 -8.83
N PRO A 35 -7.78 -1.20 -7.81
CA PRO A 35 -8.68 -1.41 -6.67
C PRO A 35 -10.14 -1.50 -7.08
N ALA A 36 -10.58 -0.67 -8.04
CA ALA A 36 -11.96 -0.69 -8.52
C ALA A 36 -12.28 -2.00 -9.26
N LYS A 37 -11.39 -2.46 -10.15
CA LYS A 37 -11.55 -3.74 -10.86
C LYS A 37 -11.59 -4.93 -9.91
N LEU A 38 -10.71 -4.93 -8.89
CA LEU A 38 -10.69 -5.97 -7.87
C LEU A 38 -11.99 -5.96 -7.06
N PHE A 39 -12.44 -4.79 -6.60
CA PHE A 39 -13.70 -4.66 -5.86
C PHE A 39 -14.87 -5.26 -6.66
N CYS A 40 -15.01 -4.89 -7.94
CA CYS A 40 -16.06 -5.45 -8.80
C CYS A 40 -16.01 -6.98 -8.92
N SER A 41 -14.81 -7.58 -8.88
CA SER A 41 -14.66 -9.04 -8.94
C SER A 41 -15.07 -9.78 -7.67
N THR A 42 -15.22 -9.08 -6.54
CA THR A 42 -15.59 -9.70 -5.25
C THR A 42 -17.07 -10.05 -5.14
N GLY A 43 -17.94 -9.39 -5.93
CA GLY A 43 -19.39 -9.56 -5.85
C GLY A 43 -20.04 -8.98 -4.59
N LEU A 44 -19.27 -8.30 -3.72
CA LEU A 44 -19.79 -7.67 -2.51
C LEU A 44 -20.51 -6.35 -2.83
N SER A 45 -21.54 -6.03 -2.05
CA SER A 45 -22.03 -4.65 -1.97
C SER A 45 -20.97 -3.73 -1.33
N ALA A 46 -21.12 -2.43 -1.53
CA ALA A 46 -20.23 -1.45 -0.93
C ALA A 46 -20.31 -1.51 0.61
N GLU A 47 -21.50 -1.70 1.16
CA GLU A 47 -21.78 -1.77 2.59
C GLU A 47 -21.09 -2.98 3.23
N GLU A 48 -21.23 -4.17 2.61
CA GLU A 48 -20.58 -5.40 3.09
C GLU A 48 -19.05 -5.28 3.06
N ALA A 49 -18.49 -4.72 1.98
CA ALA A 49 -17.05 -4.56 1.86
C ALA A 49 -16.48 -3.55 2.85
N ILE A 50 -17.20 -2.45 3.13
CA ILE A 50 -16.81 -1.48 4.15
C ILE A 50 -16.80 -2.14 5.52
N LEU A 51 -17.89 -2.86 5.87
CA LEU A 51 -18.01 -3.56 7.14
C LEU A 51 -16.88 -4.58 7.34
N LEU A 52 -16.62 -5.41 6.33
CA LEU A 52 -15.54 -6.41 6.38
C LEU A 52 -14.17 -5.73 6.57
N LYS A 53 -13.88 -4.69 5.77
CA LYS A 53 -12.62 -3.94 5.85
C LYS A 53 -12.42 -3.33 7.24
N ASP A 54 -13.47 -2.78 7.85
CA ASP A 54 -13.39 -2.21 9.19
C ASP A 54 -13.16 -3.28 10.27
N LYS A 55 -13.83 -4.44 10.18
CA LYS A 55 -13.60 -5.57 11.09
C LYS A 55 -12.20 -6.17 10.99
N LEU A 56 -11.66 -6.29 9.78
CA LEU A 56 -10.27 -6.74 9.60
C LEU A 56 -9.27 -5.73 10.16
N LYS A 57 -9.54 -4.43 10.05
CA LYS A 57 -8.71 -3.38 10.67
C LYS A 57 -8.76 -3.42 12.20
N GLU A 58 -9.94 -3.59 12.79
CA GLU A 58 -10.08 -3.77 14.25
C GLU A 58 -9.24 -4.96 14.73
N MET A 59 -9.35 -6.10 14.04
CA MET A 59 -8.57 -7.31 14.36
C MET A 59 -7.07 -7.07 14.24
N LEU A 60 -6.61 -6.44 13.16
CA LEU A 60 -5.19 -6.12 12.97
C LEU A 60 -4.66 -5.25 14.11
N ASN A 61 -5.40 -4.20 14.49
CA ASN A 61 -5.02 -3.34 15.60
C ASN A 61 -4.93 -4.12 16.93
N THR A 62 -5.82 -5.08 17.17
CA THR A 62 -5.72 -5.94 18.36
C THR A 62 -4.43 -6.75 18.35
N LEU A 63 -4.02 -7.29 17.20
CA LEU A 63 -2.81 -8.11 17.09
C LEU A 63 -1.51 -7.30 17.24
N GLU A 64 -1.49 -6.05 16.75
CA GLU A 64 -0.30 -5.18 16.84
C GLU A 64 -0.08 -4.60 18.26
N ASN A 65 -1.10 -4.61 19.10
CA ASN A 65 -1.05 -4.12 20.49
C ASN A 65 -0.79 -5.23 21.53
N ILE A 66 -0.42 -6.44 21.08
CA ILE A 66 0.02 -7.57 21.91
C ILE A 66 1.55 -7.66 21.86
#